data_AF-A0AAN5AZZ1-F1
#
_entry.id   AF-A0AAN5AZZ1-F1
#
_cell.length_a   1.000
_cell.length_b   1.000
_cell.length_c   1.000
_cell.angle_alpha   90.00
_cell.angle_beta   90.00
_cell.angle_gamma   90.00
#
_symmetry.space_group_name_H-M   'P 1'
#
loop_
_entity.id
_entity.type
_entity.pdbx_description
1 polymer ?
#
loop_
_entity_poly.entity_id
_entity_poly.type
_entity_poly.pdbx_seq_one_letter_code
_entity_poly.pdbx_strand_id
1 'polypeptide(L)'
;MLSSSYLQKSRNGVYFARFVVPARQRVPADGRDFKLSTGTKDPRHAKAAARYLRVLFDAFLMENATVTRASAVAFLQARMKKPTVPPMPFGVKIKGQGFDIELTDLGPQDVGNMDQLIENVTRGAARIAPSTIAVWDRPSDEPTPPDHAPAINEPGRLSPVAAKTVGRLVKEYLKYEQDRATEKEIGVKKVPQIRTRLKPFIDRFSARHVGTLTPLDLEQYRKDLAYYPKNIDKLPGAGGLPFDTLIQRVRSKSLFRANGQQAQTITQNTLDGYLTVAANFLEFCKRQYAVNPTLLEGFKVKTTQARKGASRRAFTQKEMQQIFGSDYYRDGAYNRSYQYWVIHLAAFTGARVNELSQLTTDDVRQDDEGLWFLNITAAEDDGQSVKNEESRRIIPVHQKLIDLGFIDYCQTKKSAAKDRAVNLFDLNRAKADGYGKAASQWFNTKYLRDYLKIEDPNVVFHSFRHRFISSLAQAILDASGVSEETAIKERIPEALILRRLAGHSVAHAMTAGRGQFDVHTDTYTGAFSVRSMKRVIDRLNYPGVDFFTYISPSTSSRKRVRKVANEPFEVFSLDGLV
;
A
#
# COMPACT_ATOMS: atom_id res chain seq x y z
N MET A 1 0.79 6.32 -25.19
CA MET A 1 0.86 7.05 -23.89
C MET A 1 -0.56 7.43 -23.47
N LEU A 2 -1.08 6.82 -22.41
CA LEU A 2 -2.44 7.07 -21.90
C LEU A 2 -2.54 8.52 -21.36
N SER A 3 -3.36 9.34 -22.03
CA SER A 3 -3.70 10.70 -21.59
C SER A 3 -4.37 10.64 -20.21
N SER A 4 -3.74 11.25 -19.20
CA SER A 4 -4.34 11.33 -17.87
C SER A 4 -5.62 12.17 -17.92
N SER A 5 -6.73 11.74 -17.29
CA SER A 5 -8.06 12.39 -17.40
C SER A 5 -8.14 13.85 -16.92
N TYR A 6 -7.10 14.33 -16.23
CA TYR A 6 -6.95 15.69 -15.71
C TYR A 6 -6.06 16.60 -16.57
N LEU A 7 -5.39 16.05 -17.60
CA LEU A 7 -4.47 16.80 -18.45
C LEU A 7 -4.81 16.56 -19.92
N GLN A 8 -5.17 17.62 -20.64
CA GLN A 8 -5.56 17.52 -22.05
C GLN A 8 -4.59 18.31 -22.93
N LYS A 9 -4.11 17.71 -24.02
CA LYS A 9 -3.26 18.38 -25.00
C LYS A 9 -4.11 19.12 -26.03
N SER A 10 -3.78 20.37 -26.30
CA SER A 10 -4.36 21.18 -27.38
C SER A 10 -3.84 20.76 -28.75
N ARG A 11 -4.53 21.18 -29.82
CA ARG A 11 -4.02 21.09 -31.20
C ARG A 11 -2.65 21.78 -31.35
N ASN A 12 -2.42 22.86 -30.62
CA ASN A 12 -1.15 23.63 -30.64
C ASN A 12 -0.06 23.05 -29.71
N GLY A 13 -0.29 21.87 -29.13
CA GLY A 13 0.67 21.16 -28.28
C GLY A 13 0.74 21.62 -26.81
N VAL A 14 0.03 22.68 -26.42
CA VAL A 14 -0.04 23.17 -25.02
C VAL A 14 -0.98 22.32 -24.19
N TYR A 15 -0.60 22.03 -22.95
CA TYR A 15 -1.41 21.22 -22.03
C TYR A 15 -2.36 22.07 -21.16
N PHE A 16 -3.57 21.56 -20.93
CA PHE A 16 -4.60 22.14 -20.07
C PHE A 16 -4.90 21.22 -18.88
N ALA A 17 -4.99 21.80 -17.68
CA ALA A 17 -5.46 21.14 -16.48
C ALA A 17 -6.98 21.26 -16.35
N ARG A 18 -7.66 20.15 -16.02
CA ARG A 18 -9.13 20.09 -15.83
C ARG A 18 -9.48 20.06 -14.35
N PHE A 19 -10.41 20.92 -13.93
CA PHE A 19 -10.89 21.07 -12.55
C PHE A 19 -12.39 20.82 -12.48
N VAL A 20 -12.86 20.09 -11.47
CA VAL A 20 -14.27 19.70 -11.31
C VAL A 20 -14.80 20.36 -10.03
N VAL A 21 -15.90 21.10 -10.13
CA VAL A 21 -16.54 21.75 -8.98
C VAL A 21 -17.59 20.80 -8.37
N PRO A 22 -17.56 20.49 -7.07
CA PRO A 22 -18.58 19.66 -6.40
C PRO A 22 -19.97 20.28 -6.51
N ALA A 23 -21.01 19.46 -6.72
CA ALA A 23 -22.37 19.94 -6.96
C ALA A 23 -22.91 20.83 -5.83
N ARG A 24 -22.59 20.49 -4.57
CA ARG A 24 -22.97 21.24 -3.36
C ARG A 24 -22.38 22.66 -3.26
N GLN A 25 -21.25 22.90 -3.92
CA GLN A 25 -20.54 24.19 -3.91
C GLN A 25 -20.69 24.94 -5.24
N ARG A 26 -21.32 24.32 -6.25
CA ARG A 26 -21.41 24.84 -7.61
C ARG A 26 -22.65 25.70 -7.80
N VAL A 27 -22.47 26.90 -8.35
CA VAL A 27 -23.60 27.74 -8.79
C VAL A 27 -24.28 27.11 -10.01
N PRO A 28 -25.63 27.06 -10.09
CA PRO A 28 -26.35 26.38 -11.18
C PRO A 28 -26.00 26.85 -12.60
N ALA A 29 -25.56 28.10 -12.75
CA ALA A 29 -25.16 28.69 -14.02
C ALA A 29 -23.80 28.19 -14.55
N ASP A 30 -22.97 27.55 -13.71
CA ASP A 30 -21.63 27.12 -14.07
C ASP A 30 -21.54 25.64 -14.47
N GLY A 31 -20.67 25.37 -15.45
CA GLY A 31 -20.34 24.01 -15.89
C GLY A 31 -19.79 23.14 -14.75
N ARG A 32 -19.97 21.81 -14.86
CA ARG A 32 -19.44 20.83 -13.89
C ARG A 32 -17.92 20.93 -13.72
N ASP A 33 -17.23 21.37 -14.77
CA ASP A 33 -15.79 21.44 -14.85
C ASP A 33 -15.33 22.64 -15.68
N PHE A 34 -14.11 23.09 -15.41
CA PHE A 34 -13.42 24.10 -16.21
C PHE A 34 -11.97 23.70 -16.49
N LYS A 35 -11.35 24.34 -17.46
CA LYS A 35 -9.99 24.06 -17.91
C LYS A 35 -9.11 25.29 -17.76
N LEU A 36 -7.87 25.10 -17.34
CA LEU A 36 -6.85 26.14 -17.21
C LEU A 36 -5.58 25.73 -17.97
N SER A 37 -5.00 26.63 -18.75
CA SER A 37 -3.75 26.36 -19.48
C SER A 37 -2.59 26.21 -18.50
N THR A 38 -1.72 25.24 -18.72
CA THR A 38 -0.46 25.10 -17.97
C THR A 38 0.67 25.98 -18.53
N GLY A 39 0.46 26.60 -19.70
CA GLY A 39 1.44 27.47 -20.35
C GLY A 39 2.66 26.77 -20.96
N THR A 40 2.72 25.42 -20.92
CA THR A 40 3.86 24.66 -21.43
C THR A 40 3.45 23.57 -22.43
N LYS A 41 4.34 23.30 -23.39
CA LYS A 41 4.25 22.19 -24.34
C LYS A 41 4.96 20.93 -23.84
N ASP A 42 5.79 21.04 -22.79
CA ASP A 42 6.50 19.90 -22.20
C ASP A 42 5.56 19.09 -21.29
N PRO A 43 5.34 17.79 -21.56
CA PRO A 43 4.50 16.92 -20.74
C PRO A 43 4.90 16.86 -19.26
N ARG A 44 6.20 16.94 -18.93
CA ARG A 44 6.69 16.83 -17.54
C ARG A 44 6.35 18.08 -16.74
N HIS A 45 6.67 19.25 -17.28
CA HIS A 45 6.33 20.54 -16.69
C HIS A 45 4.81 20.75 -16.62
N ALA A 46 4.06 20.34 -17.64
CA ALA A 46 2.61 20.41 -17.63
C ALA A 46 1.99 19.58 -16.50
N LYS A 47 2.53 18.37 -16.26
CA LYS A 47 2.09 17.50 -15.18
C LYS A 47 2.40 18.09 -13.81
N ALA A 48 3.57 18.71 -13.63
CA ALA A 48 3.94 19.39 -12.39
C ALA A 48 3.05 20.62 -12.11
N ALA A 49 2.85 21.47 -13.11
CA ALA A 49 1.99 22.66 -13.00
C ALA A 49 0.53 22.30 -12.72
N ALA A 50 -0.02 21.30 -13.42
CA ALA A 50 -1.38 20.83 -13.18
C ALA A 50 -1.58 20.24 -11.77
N ARG A 51 -0.57 19.55 -11.23
CA ARG A 51 -0.60 19.04 -9.85
C ARG A 51 -0.63 20.19 -8.83
N TYR A 52 0.26 21.17 -8.99
CA TYR A 52 0.33 22.33 -8.11
C TYR A 52 -1.00 23.10 -8.08
N LEU A 53 -1.57 23.39 -9.26
CA LEU A 53 -2.84 24.11 -9.35
C LEU A 53 -4.02 23.34 -8.76
N ARG A 54 -3.97 22.01 -8.79
CA ARG A 54 -5.02 21.17 -8.19
C ARG A 54 -5.02 21.21 -6.67
N VAL A 55 -3.83 21.22 -6.05
CA VAL A 55 -3.69 21.41 -4.60
C VAL A 55 -4.26 22.77 -4.17
N LEU A 56 -3.96 23.82 -4.93
CA LEU A 56 -4.51 25.15 -4.69
C LEU A 56 -6.04 25.17 -4.84
N PHE A 57 -6.56 24.50 -5.87
CA PHE A 57 -8.00 24.40 -6.08
C PHE A 57 -8.70 23.63 -4.96
N ASP A 58 -8.11 22.54 -4.47
CA ASP A 58 -8.67 21.75 -3.36
C ASP A 58 -8.67 22.57 -2.06
N ALA A 59 -7.63 23.36 -1.78
CA ALA A 59 -7.60 24.30 -0.66
C ALA A 59 -8.70 25.38 -0.80
N PHE A 60 -8.87 25.93 -2.00
CA PHE A 60 -9.92 26.89 -2.31
C PHE A 60 -11.33 26.32 -2.08
N LEU A 61 -11.57 25.05 -2.42
CA LEU A 61 -12.84 24.36 -2.15
C LEU A 61 -13.09 24.11 -0.66
N MET A 62 -12.05 24.01 0.17
CA MET A 62 -12.19 23.84 1.62
C MET A 62 -12.56 25.15 2.33
N GLU A 63 -12.14 26.29 1.79
CA GLU A 63 -12.35 27.62 2.36
C GLU A 63 -13.67 28.27 1.91
N ASN A 64 -14.23 27.83 0.77
CA ASN A 64 -15.40 28.47 0.17
C ASN A 64 -16.62 27.53 0.14
N ALA A 65 -17.73 27.98 0.72
CA ALA A 65 -19.00 27.25 0.71
C ALA A 65 -19.70 27.30 -0.67
N THR A 66 -19.45 28.33 -1.48
CA THR A 66 -19.92 28.45 -2.87
C THR A 66 -18.78 28.90 -3.77
N VAL A 67 -18.69 28.34 -4.97
CA VAL A 67 -17.61 28.55 -5.93
C VAL A 67 -18.18 28.84 -7.32
N THR A 68 -17.78 29.99 -7.88
CA THR A 68 -18.01 30.32 -9.28
C THR A 68 -16.76 29.99 -10.10
N ARG A 69 -16.95 29.71 -11.39
CA ARG A 69 -15.85 29.49 -12.33
C ARG A 69 -14.91 30.69 -12.36
N ALA A 70 -15.45 31.91 -12.32
CA ALA A 70 -14.66 33.14 -12.36
C ALA A 70 -13.76 33.29 -11.13
N SER A 71 -14.28 33.05 -9.91
CA SER A 71 -13.49 33.16 -8.68
C SER A 71 -12.41 32.08 -8.61
N ALA A 72 -12.73 30.84 -9.00
CA ALA A 72 -11.77 29.75 -9.05
C ALA A 72 -10.64 30.00 -10.06
N VAL A 73 -10.97 30.49 -11.27
CA VAL A 73 -9.97 30.80 -12.30
C VAL A 73 -9.08 31.96 -11.86
N ALA A 74 -9.63 33.02 -11.29
CA ALA A 74 -8.86 34.17 -10.79
C ALA A 74 -7.91 33.76 -9.66
N PHE A 75 -8.40 32.96 -8.70
CA PHE A 75 -7.60 32.44 -7.60
C PHE A 75 -6.38 31.63 -8.08
N LEU A 76 -6.61 30.74 -9.06
CA LEU A 76 -5.57 29.89 -9.63
C LEU A 76 -4.58 30.70 -10.48
N GLN A 77 -5.07 31.61 -11.33
CA GLN A 77 -4.20 32.45 -12.18
C GLN A 77 -3.31 33.38 -11.36
N ALA A 78 -3.81 33.96 -10.26
CA ALA A 78 -3.01 34.80 -9.36
C ALA A 78 -1.85 34.05 -8.70
N ARG A 79 -1.99 32.73 -8.53
CA ARG A 79 -0.99 31.86 -7.89
C ARG A 79 -0.19 31.01 -8.88
N MET A 80 -0.52 31.10 -10.17
CA MET A 80 0.34 30.62 -11.24
C MET A 80 1.55 31.55 -11.36
N LYS A 81 2.72 31.12 -10.88
CA LYS A 81 3.97 31.79 -11.26
C LYS A 81 4.10 31.70 -12.78
N LYS A 82 4.18 32.85 -13.48
CA LYS A 82 4.68 32.87 -14.86
C LYS A 82 6.05 32.19 -14.83
N PRO A 83 6.36 31.27 -15.77
CA PRO A 83 7.68 30.66 -15.81
C PRO A 83 8.73 31.79 -15.87
N THR A 84 9.53 31.92 -14.81
CA THR A 84 10.65 32.86 -14.73
C THR A 84 11.86 32.37 -15.51
N VAL A 85 11.75 31.20 -16.14
CA VAL A 85 12.76 30.67 -17.05
C VAL A 85 12.18 30.80 -18.45
N PRO A 86 12.75 31.62 -19.35
CA PRO A 86 12.42 31.51 -20.77
C PRO A 86 12.66 30.06 -21.21
N PRO A 87 11.92 29.52 -22.18
CA PRO A 87 12.25 28.22 -22.74
C PRO A 87 13.73 28.26 -23.14
N MET A 88 14.52 27.31 -22.62
CA MET A 88 15.96 27.29 -22.89
C MET A 88 16.17 27.45 -24.39
N PRO A 89 16.96 28.46 -24.85
CA PRO A 89 17.38 28.47 -26.23
C PRO A 89 18.27 27.24 -26.41
N PHE A 90 17.99 26.47 -27.46
CA PHE A 90 18.94 25.48 -27.94
C PHE A 90 20.30 26.18 -28.16
N GLY A 91 21.37 25.60 -27.61
CA GLY A 91 22.75 26.02 -27.87
C GLY A 91 23.39 26.83 -26.74
N VAL A 92 24.09 26.15 -25.84
CA VAL A 92 25.16 26.75 -25.02
C VAL A 92 26.45 25.97 -25.28
N LYS A 93 27.49 26.71 -25.66
CA LYS A 93 28.87 26.25 -25.88
C LYS A 93 29.54 26.01 -24.52
N ILE A 94 30.20 24.86 -24.33
CA ILE A 94 31.10 24.59 -23.18
C ILE A 94 32.53 24.74 -23.70
N LYS A 95 33.33 25.63 -23.09
CA LYS A 95 34.77 25.80 -23.41
C LYS A 95 35.65 25.03 -22.41
N GLY A 96 36.60 24.25 -22.93
CA GLY A 96 37.79 23.67 -22.25
C GLY A 96 37.57 22.24 -21.70
N GLN A 97 38.39 21.22 -21.95
CA GLN A 97 39.76 21.11 -22.48
C GLN A 97 39.79 20.22 -23.73
N GLY A 98 40.15 20.78 -24.89
CA GLY A 98 40.73 20.00 -25.99
C GLY A 98 39.92 19.81 -27.29
N PHE A 99 38.61 20.09 -27.36
CA PHE A 99 37.87 20.07 -28.63
C PHE A 99 36.69 21.05 -28.63
N ASP A 100 36.74 22.07 -29.49
CA ASP A 100 35.62 22.96 -29.79
C ASP A 100 34.86 22.41 -31.02
N ILE A 101 33.58 22.06 -30.87
CA ILE A 101 32.68 21.76 -32.00
C ILE A 101 31.58 22.82 -32.01
N GLU A 102 31.54 23.65 -33.06
CA GLU A 102 30.40 24.50 -33.40
C GLU A 102 29.51 23.78 -34.42
N LEU A 103 28.21 23.71 -34.13
CA LEU A 103 27.18 23.29 -35.07
C LEU A 103 26.28 24.50 -35.35
N THR A 104 26.61 25.27 -36.38
CA THR A 104 25.70 26.23 -37.02
C THR A 104 26.10 26.37 -38.48
N ASP A 105 25.16 26.13 -39.40
CA ASP A 105 24.97 26.90 -40.63
C ASP A 105 23.75 26.37 -41.41
N LEU A 106 22.57 26.93 -41.12
CA LEU A 106 21.52 27.16 -42.12
C LEU A 106 20.80 28.45 -41.69
N GLY A 107 20.83 29.45 -42.57
CA GLY A 107 20.40 30.81 -42.28
C GLY A 107 19.00 31.13 -42.81
N PRO A 108 18.45 32.32 -42.50
CA PRO A 108 17.12 32.76 -42.92
C PRO A 108 16.94 33.03 -44.42
N GLN A 109 17.95 32.74 -45.26
CA GLN A 109 17.96 32.98 -46.71
C GLN A 109 17.50 31.75 -47.52
N ASP A 110 17.33 30.60 -46.87
CA ASP A 110 16.97 29.32 -47.52
C ASP A 110 15.44 29.04 -47.49
N VAL A 111 14.63 30.01 -47.06
CA VAL A 111 13.16 29.90 -47.03
C VAL A 111 12.57 30.58 -48.27
N GLY A 112 12.50 29.82 -49.37
CA GLY A 112 11.86 30.23 -50.61
C GLY A 112 10.33 30.35 -50.49
N ASN A 113 9.88 31.61 -50.40
CA ASN A 113 8.67 32.21 -50.97
C ASN A 113 7.30 31.48 -50.83
N MET A 114 6.60 31.72 -49.70
CA MET A 114 5.22 31.25 -49.45
C MET A 114 4.15 31.94 -50.31
N ASP A 115 4.44 33.08 -50.95
CA ASP A 115 3.43 33.82 -51.72
C ASP A 115 3.13 33.17 -53.08
N GLN A 116 4.09 32.46 -53.68
CA GLN A 116 3.86 31.63 -54.88
C GLN A 116 2.98 30.41 -54.61
N LEU A 117 3.03 29.86 -53.39
CA LEU A 117 2.19 28.72 -52.99
C LEU A 117 0.72 29.16 -52.82
N ILE A 118 0.51 30.38 -52.29
CA ILE A 118 -0.82 30.95 -52.08
C ILE A 118 -1.46 31.32 -53.44
N GLU A 119 -0.68 31.87 -54.38
CA GLU A 119 -1.19 32.24 -55.70
C GLU A 119 -1.64 31.03 -56.55
N ASN A 120 -0.93 29.90 -56.44
CA ASN A 120 -1.23 28.66 -57.16
C ASN A 120 -2.44 27.90 -56.62
N VAL A 121 -2.75 28.05 -55.32
CA VAL A 121 -3.97 27.49 -54.70
C VAL A 121 -5.19 28.36 -55.03
N THR A 122 -5.00 29.67 -55.17
CA THR A 122 -6.09 30.62 -55.43
C THR A 122 -6.62 30.54 -56.87
N ARG A 123 -5.83 30.03 -57.82
CA ARG A 123 -6.19 29.93 -59.25
C ARG A 123 -7.02 28.70 -59.65
N GLY A 124 -7.45 27.88 -58.69
CA GLY A 124 -8.60 26.98 -58.83
C GLY A 124 -8.70 26.18 -60.14
N ALA A 125 -7.68 25.39 -60.48
CA ALA A 125 -7.75 24.42 -61.57
C ALA A 125 -7.43 23.00 -61.04
N ALA A 126 -8.47 22.16 -61.10
CA ALA A 126 -8.57 20.76 -60.68
C ALA A 126 -7.46 19.85 -61.32
N ARG A 127 -7.16 18.64 -60.83
CA ARG A 127 -8.06 17.49 -60.57
C ARG A 127 -7.42 16.46 -59.63
N ILE A 128 -8.28 15.81 -58.84
CA ILE A 128 -8.04 14.57 -58.10
C ILE A 128 -8.53 13.38 -58.94
N ALA A 129 -7.79 12.27 -58.89
CA ALA A 129 -8.19 10.84 -58.84
C ALA A 129 -7.34 9.97 -59.80
N PRO A 130 -7.33 8.62 -59.67
CA PRO A 130 -7.14 7.75 -58.51
C PRO A 130 -5.99 6.72 -58.74
N SER A 131 -5.71 5.91 -57.72
CA SER A 131 -4.79 4.76 -57.68
C SER A 131 -4.84 3.78 -58.87
N THR A 132 -3.68 3.22 -59.30
CA THR A 132 -3.46 1.87 -59.89
C THR A 132 -1.93 1.60 -59.96
N ILE A 133 -1.36 0.61 -59.23
CA ILE A 133 -0.80 -0.71 -59.67
C ILE A 133 0.27 -0.56 -60.79
N ALA A 134 1.52 -1.03 -60.70
CA ALA A 134 1.95 -2.43 -60.56
C ALA A 134 3.48 -2.59 -60.35
N VAL A 135 3.83 -3.73 -59.73
CA VAL A 135 4.94 -4.68 -60.02
C VAL A 135 6.39 -4.23 -59.80
N TRP A 136 7.07 -4.93 -58.88
CA TRP A 136 8.43 -5.43 -59.07
C TRP A 136 8.54 -6.85 -58.53
N ASP A 137 9.18 -7.71 -59.33
CA ASP A 137 9.23 -9.17 -59.29
C ASP A 137 9.99 -9.79 -58.10
N ARG A 138 9.60 -11.03 -57.75
CA ARG A 138 10.32 -11.96 -56.87
C ARG A 138 11.56 -12.55 -57.57
N PRO A 139 12.66 -12.79 -56.86
CA PRO A 139 13.52 -13.94 -57.13
C PRO A 139 12.89 -15.19 -56.50
N SER A 140 12.72 -16.21 -57.34
CA SER A 140 12.35 -17.58 -57.01
C SER A 140 13.45 -18.27 -56.20
N ASP A 141 13.13 -18.62 -54.94
CA ASP A 141 13.52 -19.87 -54.28
C ASP A 141 12.77 -19.94 -52.94
N GLU A 142 11.58 -20.54 -52.98
CA GLU A 142 10.89 -21.01 -51.78
C GLU A 142 11.48 -22.37 -51.37
N PRO A 143 11.96 -22.56 -50.13
CA PRO A 143 11.73 -23.84 -49.48
C PRO A 143 10.24 -23.89 -49.11
N THR A 144 9.55 -24.90 -49.63
CA THR A 144 8.17 -25.27 -49.25
C THR A 144 7.95 -25.19 -47.73
N PRO A 145 6.75 -24.78 -47.28
CA PRO A 145 6.45 -24.70 -45.87
C PRO A 145 6.57 -26.10 -45.25
N PRO A 146 7.21 -26.28 -44.09
CA PRO A 146 6.92 -27.47 -43.32
C PRO A 146 5.46 -27.37 -42.91
N ASP A 147 4.65 -28.24 -43.52
CA ASP A 147 3.40 -28.67 -42.95
C ASP A 147 3.63 -29.05 -41.49
N HIS A 148 2.65 -28.70 -40.65
CA HIS A 148 2.66 -28.71 -39.18
C HIS A 148 2.98 -27.37 -38.53
N ALA A 149 1.90 -26.72 -38.05
CA ALA A 149 1.95 -25.87 -36.87
C ALA A 149 2.89 -26.50 -35.82
N PRO A 150 3.78 -25.74 -35.15
CA PRO A 150 4.66 -26.34 -34.17
C PRO A 150 3.79 -26.98 -33.09
N ALA A 151 3.82 -28.31 -33.05
CA ALA A 151 3.19 -29.09 -32.01
C ALA A 151 3.82 -28.66 -30.68
N ILE A 152 3.10 -27.84 -29.94
CA ILE A 152 3.38 -27.54 -28.54
C ILE A 152 3.06 -28.85 -27.79
N ASN A 153 3.98 -29.83 -27.82
CA ASN A 153 4.07 -31.00 -26.93
C ASN A 153 4.90 -32.16 -27.55
N GLU A 154 6.07 -31.91 -28.13
CA GLU A 154 7.07 -32.99 -28.27
C GLU A 154 8.14 -32.88 -27.18
N PRO A 155 8.37 -33.94 -26.38
CA PRO A 155 9.48 -34.02 -25.44
C PRO A 155 10.80 -34.14 -26.21
N GLY A 156 11.29 -33.02 -26.75
CA GLY A 156 12.48 -33.06 -27.61
C GLY A 156 13.04 -31.70 -28.07
N ARG A 157 12.28 -30.60 -28.01
CA ARG A 157 12.79 -29.24 -28.32
C ARG A 157 12.85 -28.32 -27.10
N LEU A 158 13.30 -28.87 -25.98
CA LEU A 158 13.78 -28.03 -24.88
C LEU A 158 15.12 -27.43 -25.33
N SER A 159 15.27 -26.10 -25.21
CA SER A 159 16.60 -25.47 -25.22
C SER A 159 17.54 -26.30 -24.33
N PRO A 160 18.85 -26.45 -24.64
CA PRO A 160 19.80 -27.16 -23.77
C PRO A 160 19.73 -26.70 -22.30
N VAL A 161 19.26 -25.49 -22.07
CA VAL A 161 19.09 -24.88 -20.76
C VAL A 161 17.78 -25.29 -20.04
N ALA A 162 16.75 -25.71 -20.77
CA ALA A 162 15.50 -26.25 -20.23
C ALA A 162 15.59 -27.73 -19.81
N ALA A 163 16.74 -28.38 -20.04
CA ALA A 163 17.11 -29.68 -19.48
C ALA A 163 17.62 -29.60 -18.02
N LYS A 164 17.61 -28.42 -17.38
CA LYS A 164 17.92 -28.32 -15.93
C LYS A 164 16.74 -28.82 -15.08
N THR A 165 17.04 -29.50 -13.98
CA THR A 165 16.03 -29.93 -13.00
C THR A 165 15.50 -28.74 -12.21
N VAL A 166 14.25 -28.83 -11.74
CA VAL A 166 13.62 -27.82 -10.87
C VAL A 166 14.51 -27.55 -9.65
N GLY A 167 15.06 -28.60 -9.01
CA GLY A 167 15.89 -28.45 -7.83
C GLY A 167 17.15 -27.59 -8.07
N ARG A 168 17.79 -27.72 -9.24
CA ARG A 168 18.95 -26.90 -9.61
C ARG A 168 18.54 -25.44 -9.87
N LEU A 169 17.46 -25.23 -10.61
CA LEU A 169 16.95 -23.91 -10.94
C LEU A 169 16.46 -23.15 -9.70
N VAL A 170 15.89 -23.84 -8.72
CA VAL A 170 15.49 -23.20 -7.46
C VAL A 170 16.71 -22.70 -6.68
N LYS A 171 17.84 -23.42 -6.69
CA LYS A 171 19.09 -22.93 -6.07
C LYS A 171 19.57 -21.65 -6.75
N GLU A 172 19.52 -21.59 -8.07
CA GLU A 172 19.87 -20.38 -8.85
C GLU A 172 18.91 -19.22 -8.53
N TYR A 173 17.60 -19.48 -8.45
CA TYR A 173 16.60 -18.47 -8.09
C TYR A 173 16.77 -17.95 -6.66
N LEU A 174 17.09 -18.83 -5.70
CA LEU A 174 17.35 -18.40 -4.32
C LEU A 174 18.61 -17.54 -4.22
N LYS A 175 19.65 -17.83 -5.02
CA LYS A 175 20.83 -16.97 -5.12
C LYS A 175 20.47 -15.62 -5.73
N TYR A 176 19.72 -15.61 -6.83
CA TYR A 176 19.22 -14.37 -7.45
C TYR A 176 18.43 -13.50 -6.46
N GLU A 177 17.52 -14.08 -5.66
CA GLU A 177 16.79 -13.32 -4.63
C GLU A 177 17.70 -12.89 -3.47
N GLN A 178 18.76 -13.64 -3.13
CA GLN A 178 19.78 -13.22 -2.15
C GLN A 178 20.57 -12.00 -2.63
N ASP A 179 20.99 -12.00 -3.89
CA ASP A 179 21.75 -10.90 -4.50
C ASP A 179 20.89 -9.61 -4.48
N ARG A 180 19.62 -9.71 -4.90
CA ARG A 180 18.65 -8.60 -4.81
C ARG A 180 18.39 -8.09 -3.39
N ALA A 181 18.47 -8.97 -2.38
CA ALA A 181 18.34 -8.55 -0.99
C ALA A 181 19.59 -7.78 -0.51
N THR A 182 20.77 -8.21 -0.97
CA THR A 182 22.05 -7.52 -0.69
C THR A 182 22.08 -6.14 -1.33
N GLU A 183 21.55 -6.02 -2.55
CA GLU A 183 21.37 -4.76 -3.28
C GLU A 183 20.22 -3.88 -2.75
N LYS A 184 19.53 -4.32 -1.68
CA LYS A 184 18.39 -3.64 -1.04
C LYS A 184 17.19 -3.42 -1.96
N GLU A 185 17.05 -4.21 -3.03
CA GLU A 185 15.85 -4.22 -3.87
C GLU A 185 14.67 -4.93 -3.19
N ILE A 186 14.95 -5.89 -2.31
CA ILE A 186 13.95 -6.65 -1.58
C ILE A 186 14.29 -6.77 -0.10
N GLY A 187 13.26 -7.01 0.71
CA GLY A 187 13.41 -7.25 2.16
C GLY A 187 14.34 -8.40 2.47
N VAL A 188 15.28 -8.20 3.39
CA VAL A 188 16.13 -9.27 3.94
C VAL A 188 15.29 -10.44 4.47
N LYS A 189 14.11 -10.16 5.03
CA LYS A 189 13.15 -11.17 5.52
C LYS A 189 12.43 -11.94 4.41
N LYS A 190 12.44 -11.43 3.18
CA LYS A 190 11.74 -12.02 2.03
C LYS A 190 12.44 -13.29 1.55
N VAL A 191 13.77 -13.35 1.60
CA VAL A 191 14.54 -14.52 1.13
C VAL A 191 14.24 -15.79 1.96
N PRO A 192 14.32 -15.77 3.31
CA PRO A 192 13.89 -16.93 4.11
C PRO A 192 12.43 -17.32 3.83
N GLN A 193 11.54 -16.34 3.68
CA GLN A 193 10.14 -16.59 3.37
C GLN A 193 9.94 -17.27 2.00
N ILE A 194 10.66 -16.82 0.97
CA ILE A 194 10.67 -17.44 -0.36
C ILE A 194 11.14 -18.88 -0.25
N ARG A 195 12.24 -19.13 0.47
CA ARG A 195 12.77 -20.49 0.70
C ARG A 195 11.73 -21.40 1.36
N THR A 196 11.11 -20.95 2.45
CA THR A 196 10.06 -21.73 3.14
C THR A 196 8.86 -22.00 2.24
N ARG A 197 8.43 -21.01 1.44
CA ARG A 197 7.29 -21.15 0.54
C ARG A 197 7.58 -21.95 -0.73
N LEU A 198 8.83 -22.06 -1.17
CA LEU A 198 9.18 -22.95 -2.27
C LEU A 198 9.34 -24.40 -1.84
N LYS A 199 9.55 -24.67 -0.55
CA LYS A 199 9.79 -26.03 -0.05
C LYS A 199 8.77 -27.07 -0.56
N PRO A 200 7.44 -26.87 -0.47
CA PRO A 200 6.50 -27.88 -0.97
C PRO A 200 6.58 -28.09 -2.49
N PHE A 201 6.95 -27.06 -3.24
CA PHE A 201 7.13 -27.14 -4.69
C PHE A 201 8.39 -27.95 -5.04
N ILE A 202 9.48 -27.73 -4.29
CA ILE A 202 10.74 -28.49 -4.42
C ILE A 202 10.48 -29.95 -4.06
N ASP A 203 9.81 -30.22 -2.94
CA ASP A 203 9.54 -31.58 -2.46
C ASP A 203 8.75 -32.41 -3.50
N ARG A 204 7.88 -31.75 -4.28
CA ARG A 204 7.08 -32.41 -5.33
C ARG A 204 7.79 -32.52 -6.69
N PHE A 205 8.51 -31.48 -7.12
CA PHE A 205 8.99 -31.38 -8.50
C PHE A 205 10.52 -31.38 -8.66
N SER A 206 11.30 -31.47 -7.59
CA SER A 206 12.78 -31.30 -7.61
C SER A 206 13.51 -32.10 -8.69
N ALA A 207 13.12 -33.35 -8.91
CA ALA A 207 13.74 -34.26 -9.88
C ALA A 207 13.24 -34.06 -11.33
N ARG A 208 12.11 -33.40 -11.53
CA ARG A 208 11.56 -33.15 -12.88
C ARG A 208 12.30 -32.00 -13.55
N HIS A 209 12.36 -32.04 -14.88
CA HIS A 209 12.80 -30.93 -15.69
C HIS A 209 11.70 -29.87 -15.76
N VAL A 210 12.06 -28.59 -15.68
CA VAL A 210 11.06 -27.51 -15.72
C VAL A 210 10.27 -27.51 -17.03
N GLY A 211 10.93 -27.88 -18.14
CA GLY A 211 10.30 -27.99 -19.45
C GLY A 211 9.27 -29.11 -19.60
N THR A 212 9.26 -30.11 -18.70
CA THR A 212 8.31 -31.24 -18.75
C THR A 212 7.13 -31.04 -17.82
N LEU A 213 7.05 -29.90 -17.11
CA LEU A 213 5.88 -29.53 -16.34
C LEU A 213 4.76 -29.14 -17.30
N THR A 214 3.52 -29.45 -16.94
CA THR A 214 2.32 -29.07 -17.71
C THR A 214 1.40 -28.18 -16.86
N PRO A 215 0.47 -27.42 -17.47
CA PRO A 215 -0.55 -26.70 -16.71
C PRO A 215 -1.39 -27.61 -15.80
N LEU A 216 -1.63 -28.86 -16.22
CA LEU A 216 -2.35 -29.87 -15.45
C LEU A 216 -1.60 -30.29 -14.18
N ASP A 217 -0.28 -30.50 -14.27
CA ASP A 217 0.57 -30.80 -13.10
C ASP A 217 0.45 -29.69 -12.04
N LEU A 218 0.41 -28.44 -12.48
CA LEU A 218 0.33 -27.27 -11.60
C LEU A 218 -1.08 -27.10 -11.01
N GLU A 219 -2.13 -27.43 -11.76
CA GLU A 219 -3.49 -27.47 -11.22
C GLU A 219 -3.64 -28.55 -10.14
N GLN A 220 -3.08 -29.74 -10.36
CA GLN A 220 -3.07 -30.82 -9.37
C GLN A 220 -2.28 -30.42 -8.12
N TYR A 221 -1.07 -29.89 -8.30
CA TYR A 221 -0.27 -29.37 -7.18
C TYR A 221 -1.04 -28.33 -6.37
N ARG A 222 -1.75 -27.42 -7.03
CA ARG A 222 -2.59 -26.41 -6.37
C ARG A 222 -3.70 -27.03 -5.53
N LYS A 223 -4.39 -28.06 -6.05
CA LYS A 223 -5.44 -28.80 -5.34
C LYS A 223 -4.88 -29.56 -4.14
N ASP A 224 -3.71 -30.19 -4.28
CA ASP A 224 -3.05 -30.93 -3.21
C ASP A 224 -2.49 -30.01 -2.13
N LEU A 225 -1.89 -28.88 -2.52
CA LEU A 225 -1.33 -27.88 -1.62
C LEU A 225 -2.40 -27.25 -0.72
N ALA A 226 -3.67 -27.22 -1.12
CA ALA A 226 -4.76 -26.78 -0.25
C ALA A 226 -4.90 -27.64 1.04
N TYR A 227 -4.42 -28.89 1.01
CA TYR A 227 -4.38 -29.80 2.15
C TYR A 227 -3.05 -29.78 2.90
N TYR A 228 -2.13 -28.88 2.55
CA TYR A 228 -0.84 -28.78 3.22
C TYR A 228 -1.03 -28.39 4.70
N PRO A 229 -0.35 -29.06 5.65
CA PRO A 229 -0.59 -28.85 7.07
C PRO A 229 0.07 -27.56 7.58
N LYS A 230 -0.59 -26.92 8.56
CA LYS A 230 -0.06 -25.77 9.28
C LYS A 230 0.98 -26.21 10.31
N ASN A 231 2.09 -25.47 10.40
CA ASN A 231 3.18 -25.69 11.37
C ASN A 231 3.76 -27.12 11.29
N ILE A 232 4.20 -27.54 10.11
CA ILE A 232 4.73 -28.88 9.85
C ILE A 232 5.83 -29.29 10.85
N ASP A 233 6.71 -28.35 11.23
CA ASP A 233 7.81 -28.59 12.16
C ASP A 233 7.35 -28.95 13.57
N LYS A 234 6.08 -28.69 13.91
CA LYS A 234 5.46 -29.00 15.21
C LYS A 234 4.60 -30.26 15.18
N LEU A 235 4.50 -30.94 14.03
CA LEU A 235 3.69 -32.13 13.87
C LEU A 235 4.56 -33.40 14.07
N PRO A 236 4.26 -34.21 15.10
CA PRO A 236 4.95 -35.49 15.29
C PRO A 236 4.80 -36.37 14.06
N GLY A 237 5.91 -36.93 13.56
CA GLY A 237 5.89 -37.84 12.41
C GLY A 237 5.61 -37.19 11.05
N ALA A 238 5.58 -35.86 10.95
CA ALA A 238 5.49 -35.13 9.68
C ALA A 238 6.85 -34.72 9.09
N GLY A 239 7.89 -34.67 9.92
CA GLY A 239 9.23 -34.25 9.51
C GLY A 239 9.84 -35.20 8.48
N GLY A 240 10.28 -34.64 7.34
CA GLY A 240 11.01 -35.39 6.31
C GLY A 240 10.14 -36.26 5.38
N LEU A 241 8.81 -36.28 5.54
CA LEU A 241 7.94 -37.02 4.62
C LEU A 241 7.89 -36.37 3.23
N PRO A 242 7.81 -37.16 2.15
CA PRO A 242 7.50 -36.65 0.82
C PRO A 242 6.17 -35.91 0.78
N PHE A 243 6.06 -34.92 -0.12
CA PHE A 243 4.86 -34.09 -0.27
C PHE A 243 3.58 -34.94 -0.41
N ASP A 244 3.58 -35.95 -1.30
CA ASP A 244 2.40 -36.75 -1.59
C ASP A 244 1.95 -37.59 -0.38
N THR A 245 2.90 -38.21 0.32
CA THR A 245 2.63 -38.98 1.54
C THR A 245 2.07 -38.08 2.64
N LEU A 246 2.59 -36.85 2.76
CA LEU A 246 2.09 -35.87 3.72
C LEU A 246 0.63 -35.49 3.42
N ILE A 247 0.32 -35.17 2.16
CA ILE A 247 -1.03 -34.81 1.74
C ILE A 247 -2.00 -35.99 1.93
N GLN A 248 -1.58 -37.20 1.60
CA GLN A 248 -2.37 -38.42 1.84
C GLN A 248 -2.70 -38.59 3.33
N ARG A 249 -1.73 -38.42 4.24
CA ARG A 249 -1.97 -38.53 5.68
C ARG A 249 -2.92 -37.47 6.22
N VAL A 250 -2.85 -36.26 5.69
CA VAL A 250 -3.79 -35.19 6.06
C VAL A 250 -5.19 -35.48 5.52
N ARG A 251 -5.31 -35.96 4.27
CA ARG A 251 -6.59 -36.36 3.67
C ARG A 251 -7.24 -37.53 4.41
N SER A 252 -6.45 -38.51 4.83
CA SER A 252 -6.91 -39.65 5.64
C SER A 252 -7.11 -39.33 7.12
N LYS A 253 -6.91 -38.08 7.55
CA LYS A 253 -7.02 -37.63 8.94
C LYS A 253 -6.15 -38.40 9.94
N SER A 254 -5.04 -38.97 9.46
CA SER A 254 -4.09 -39.77 10.26
C SER A 254 -2.96 -38.95 10.87
N LEU A 255 -2.87 -37.65 10.54
CA LEU A 255 -1.86 -36.75 11.10
C LEU A 255 -2.42 -35.95 12.27
N PHE A 256 -1.82 -36.12 13.44
CA PHE A 256 -2.23 -35.47 14.68
C PHE A 256 -1.20 -34.47 15.18
N ARG A 257 -1.67 -33.48 15.95
CA ARG A 257 -0.86 -32.54 16.71
C ARG A 257 -0.45 -33.16 18.05
N ALA A 258 0.54 -32.56 18.69
CA ALA A 258 0.98 -32.96 20.03
C ALA A 258 -0.14 -32.94 21.10
N ASN A 259 -1.22 -32.19 20.88
CA ASN A 259 -2.39 -32.13 21.76
C ASN A 259 -3.51 -33.11 21.38
N GLY A 260 -3.23 -34.11 20.54
CA GLY A 260 -4.21 -35.12 20.09
C GLY A 260 -5.23 -34.63 19.05
N GLN A 261 -5.26 -33.35 18.71
CA GLN A 261 -6.16 -32.81 17.68
C GLN A 261 -5.63 -33.08 16.27
N GLN A 262 -6.54 -33.23 15.31
CA GLN A 262 -6.19 -33.39 13.90
C GLN A 262 -5.36 -32.19 13.37
N ALA A 263 -4.41 -32.48 12.49
CA ALA A 263 -3.62 -31.47 11.82
C ALA A 263 -4.54 -30.54 10.98
N GLN A 264 -4.46 -29.23 11.24
CA GLN A 264 -5.21 -28.27 10.45
C GLN A 264 -4.43 -27.89 9.18
N THR A 265 -5.16 -27.69 8.09
CA THR A 265 -4.62 -27.23 6.81
C THR A 265 -4.35 -25.73 6.79
N ILE A 266 -3.56 -25.30 5.81
CA ILE A 266 -3.29 -23.89 5.52
C ILE A 266 -4.56 -23.14 5.07
N THR A 267 -4.57 -21.82 5.28
CA THR A 267 -5.67 -20.96 4.81
C THR A 267 -5.53 -20.60 3.34
N GLN A 268 -6.61 -20.15 2.68
CA GLN A 268 -6.58 -19.65 1.30
C GLN A 268 -5.49 -18.58 1.09
N ASN A 269 -5.39 -17.56 1.95
CA ASN A 269 -4.34 -16.54 1.84
C ASN A 269 -2.93 -17.11 1.95
N THR A 270 -2.76 -18.16 2.75
CA THR A 270 -1.45 -18.82 2.88
C THR A 270 -1.15 -19.61 1.61
N LEU A 271 -2.14 -20.36 1.09
CA LEU A 271 -2.05 -21.08 -0.18
C LEU A 271 -1.69 -20.13 -1.33
N ASP A 272 -2.40 -19.02 -1.48
CA ASP A 272 -2.10 -18.00 -2.49
C ASP A 272 -0.67 -17.46 -2.35
N GLY A 273 -0.19 -17.32 -1.11
CA GLY A 273 1.19 -16.95 -0.82
C GLY A 273 2.22 -17.98 -1.29
N TYR A 274 1.95 -19.28 -1.13
CA TYR A 274 2.80 -20.35 -1.68
C TYR A 274 2.79 -20.33 -3.21
N LEU A 275 1.60 -20.25 -3.81
CA LEU A 275 1.42 -20.25 -5.27
C LEU A 275 2.07 -19.04 -5.93
N THR A 276 1.98 -17.86 -5.30
CA THR A 276 2.64 -16.64 -5.81
C THR A 276 4.15 -16.80 -5.89
N VAL A 277 4.77 -17.42 -4.87
CA VAL A 277 6.22 -17.65 -4.88
C VAL A 277 6.60 -18.67 -5.95
N ALA A 278 5.83 -19.75 -6.10
CA ALA A 278 6.04 -20.73 -7.17
C ALA A 278 5.87 -20.10 -8.56
N ALA A 279 4.86 -19.25 -8.75
CA ALA A 279 4.63 -18.51 -10.00
C ALA A 279 5.78 -17.56 -10.32
N ASN A 280 6.30 -16.82 -9.33
CA ASN A 280 7.46 -15.95 -9.52
C ASN A 280 8.72 -16.73 -9.92
N PHE A 281 8.92 -17.91 -9.34
CA PHE A 281 10.00 -18.82 -9.74
C PHE A 281 9.83 -19.30 -11.19
N LEU A 282 8.63 -19.69 -11.60
CA LEU A 282 8.36 -20.11 -12.99
C LEU A 282 8.51 -18.94 -13.97
N GLU A 283 8.13 -17.72 -13.59
CA GLU A 283 8.33 -16.50 -14.38
C GLU A 283 9.83 -16.17 -14.54
N PHE A 284 10.64 -16.36 -13.48
CA PHE A 284 12.10 -16.30 -13.58
C PHE A 284 12.62 -17.34 -14.58
N CYS A 285 12.13 -18.58 -14.52
CA CYS A 285 12.52 -19.63 -15.46
C CYS A 285 12.10 -19.31 -16.90
N LYS A 286 10.91 -18.72 -17.10
CA LYS A 286 10.43 -18.29 -18.42
C LYS A 286 11.34 -17.24 -19.04
N ARG A 287 11.75 -16.23 -18.26
CA ARG A 287 12.64 -15.15 -18.73
C ARG A 287 14.05 -15.64 -19.08
N GLN A 288 14.57 -16.60 -18.33
CA GLN A 288 15.95 -17.05 -18.47
C GLN A 288 16.10 -18.28 -19.40
N TYR A 289 15.05 -19.12 -19.53
CA TYR A 289 15.20 -20.49 -20.05
C TYR A 289 14.11 -20.94 -21.04
N ALA A 290 13.35 -20.01 -21.63
CA ALA A 290 12.35 -20.28 -22.68
C ALA A 290 11.34 -21.39 -22.30
N VAL A 291 10.84 -21.35 -21.06
CA VAL A 291 9.84 -22.29 -20.55
C VAL A 291 8.46 -22.02 -21.19
N ASN A 292 7.64 -23.07 -21.35
CA ASN A 292 6.31 -22.99 -21.94
C ASN A 292 5.49 -21.83 -21.31
N PRO A 293 5.02 -20.86 -22.12
CA PRO A 293 4.32 -19.67 -21.62
C PRO A 293 2.97 -19.99 -20.94
N THR A 294 2.36 -21.15 -21.21
CA THR A 294 1.03 -21.51 -20.68
C THR A 294 1.08 -22.15 -19.29
N LEU A 295 2.25 -22.49 -18.74
CA LEU A 295 2.34 -23.14 -17.41
C LEU A 295 1.64 -22.36 -16.31
N LEU A 296 1.77 -21.02 -16.32
CA LEU A 296 1.19 -20.16 -15.30
C LEU A 296 -0.35 -20.21 -15.28
N GLU A 297 -1.00 -20.71 -16.32
CA GLU A 297 -2.45 -20.87 -16.37
C GLU A 297 -2.96 -21.89 -15.33
N GLY A 298 -2.17 -22.90 -15.00
CA GLY A 298 -2.51 -23.91 -13.98
C GLY A 298 -2.70 -23.32 -12.56
N PHE A 299 -2.16 -22.12 -12.30
CA PHE A 299 -2.35 -21.41 -11.03
C PHE A 299 -3.53 -20.44 -11.02
N LYS A 300 -4.13 -20.11 -12.17
CA LYS A 300 -5.22 -19.13 -12.26
C LYS A 300 -6.56 -19.66 -11.77
N VAL A 301 -6.75 -20.98 -11.77
CA VAL A 301 -7.99 -21.63 -11.31
C VAL A 301 -8.18 -21.35 -9.81
N LYS A 302 -9.38 -21.00 -9.36
CA LYS A 302 -9.69 -20.82 -7.93
C LYS A 302 -9.91 -22.16 -7.24
N THR A 303 -9.51 -22.34 -5.98
CA THR A 303 -9.79 -23.58 -5.23
C THR A 303 -10.90 -23.29 -4.24
N THR A 304 -11.84 -24.21 -4.13
CA THR A 304 -12.92 -24.17 -3.13
C THR A 304 -12.53 -24.92 -1.85
N GLN A 305 -11.44 -25.69 -1.88
CA GLN A 305 -11.05 -26.61 -0.81
C GLN A 305 -10.14 -26.01 0.26
N ALA A 306 -9.55 -24.83 0.02
CA ALA A 306 -8.69 -24.23 1.04
C ALA A 306 -9.53 -23.67 2.18
N ARG A 307 -9.00 -23.81 3.39
CA ARG A 307 -9.66 -23.29 4.59
C ARG A 307 -9.78 -21.77 4.50
N LYS A 308 -10.98 -21.23 4.78
CA LYS A 308 -11.17 -19.78 4.93
C LYS A 308 -10.35 -19.27 6.12
N GLY A 309 -9.64 -18.16 5.92
CA GLY A 309 -8.95 -17.47 7.01
C GLY A 309 -9.94 -16.89 8.03
N ALA A 310 -9.47 -16.63 9.24
CA ALA A 310 -10.20 -15.81 10.20
C ALA A 310 -10.36 -14.40 9.63
N SER A 311 -11.61 -13.93 9.53
CA SER A 311 -11.89 -12.53 9.19
C SER A 311 -11.65 -11.71 10.45
N ARG A 312 -10.61 -10.87 10.44
CA ARG A 312 -10.37 -9.96 11.57
C ARG A 312 -11.50 -8.93 11.61
N ARG A 313 -12.08 -8.71 12.79
CA ARG A 313 -13.11 -7.69 13.00
C ARG A 313 -12.58 -6.53 13.84
N ALA A 314 -13.26 -5.39 13.76
CA ALA A 314 -13.07 -4.29 14.68
C ALA A 314 -13.51 -4.71 16.10
N PHE A 315 -12.92 -4.06 17.12
CA PHE A 315 -13.48 -4.11 18.45
C PHE A 315 -14.88 -3.50 18.46
N THR A 316 -15.80 -4.14 19.15
CA THR A 316 -17.12 -3.58 19.41
C THR A 316 -17.01 -2.43 20.40
N GLN A 317 -18.06 -1.61 20.52
CA GLN A 317 -18.10 -0.55 21.52
C GLN A 317 -17.95 -1.12 22.94
N LYS A 318 -18.68 -2.21 23.27
CA LYS A 318 -18.58 -2.88 24.57
C LYS A 318 -17.15 -3.36 24.87
N GLU A 319 -16.46 -3.93 23.90
CA GLU A 319 -15.07 -4.34 24.08
C GLU A 319 -14.13 -3.15 24.27
N MET A 320 -14.37 -2.01 23.58
CA MET A 320 -13.60 -0.78 23.82
C MET A 320 -13.82 -0.25 25.24
N GLN A 321 -15.05 -0.32 25.75
CA GLN A 321 -15.38 0.03 27.14
C GLN A 321 -14.64 -0.89 28.13
N GLN A 322 -14.68 -2.21 27.90
CA GLN A 322 -13.95 -3.17 28.73
C GLN A 322 -12.44 -2.97 28.70
N ILE A 323 -11.88 -2.64 27.52
CA ILE A 323 -10.45 -2.38 27.36
C ILE A 323 -10.08 -1.12 28.16
N PHE A 324 -10.58 0.04 27.78
CA PHE A 324 -10.07 1.29 28.36
C PHE A 324 -10.67 1.61 29.74
N GLY A 325 -11.90 1.18 30.01
CA GLY A 325 -12.60 1.33 31.29
C GLY A 325 -12.25 0.28 32.35
N SER A 326 -11.24 -0.57 32.13
CA SER A 326 -10.84 -1.60 33.10
C SER A 326 -10.08 -1.04 34.31
N ASP A 327 -10.18 -1.75 35.44
CA ASP A 327 -9.40 -1.50 36.68
C ASP A 327 -7.91 -1.45 36.40
N TYR A 328 -7.46 -2.20 35.40
CA TYR A 328 -6.08 -2.22 34.96
C TYR A 328 -5.54 -0.82 34.62
N TYR A 329 -6.33 0.00 33.94
CA TYR A 329 -5.96 1.37 33.62
C TYR A 329 -6.35 2.35 34.72
N ARG A 330 -7.51 2.13 35.39
CA ARG A 330 -7.94 2.93 36.55
C ARG A 330 -6.88 2.98 37.65
N ASP A 331 -6.34 1.83 38.01
CA ASP A 331 -5.44 1.67 39.18
C ASP A 331 -3.95 1.75 38.81
N GLY A 332 -3.65 2.03 37.53
CA GLY A 332 -2.29 2.03 37.02
C GLY A 332 -1.57 0.70 37.27
N ALA A 333 -2.21 -0.42 36.92
CA ALA A 333 -1.68 -1.78 37.18
C ALA A 333 -0.63 -2.23 36.15
N TYR A 334 -0.28 -1.39 35.18
CA TYR A 334 0.78 -1.61 34.21
C TYR A 334 2.17 -1.33 34.78
N ASN A 335 3.15 -2.08 34.30
CA ASN A 335 4.55 -1.97 34.74
C ASN A 335 5.46 -1.30 33.71
N ARG A 336 4.98 -1.16 32.48
CA ARG A 336 5.76 -0.67 31.34
C ARG A 336 4.92 0.34 30.58
N SER A 337 5.55 1.42 30.13
CA SER A 337 4.85 2.48 29.39
C SER A 337 4.20 1.98 28.10
N TYR A 338 4.78 1.00 27.40
CA TYR A 338 4.16 0.41 26.20
C TYR A 338 2.81 -0.27 26.49
N GLN A 339 2.56 -0.73 27.72
CA GLN A 339 1.29 -1.37 28.10
C GLN A 339 0.15 -0.37 28.15
N TYR A 340 0.47 0.91 28.35
CA TYR A 340 -0.48 2.01 28.32
C TYR A 340 -0.43 2.70 26.95
N TRP A 341 0.67 3.36 26.61
CA TRP A 341 0.72 4.30 25.49
C TRP A 341 0.54 3.65 24.12
N VAL A 342 1.14 2.48 23.86
CA VAL A 342 1.00 1.84 22.54
C VAL A 342 -0.46 1.44 22.26
N ILE A 343 -1.24 1.11 23.31
CA ILE A 343 -2.65 0.74 23.18
C ILE A 343 -3.51 1.97 22.91
N HIS A 344 -3.32 3.03 23.70
CA HIS A 344 -4.02 4.30 23.53
C HIS A 344 -3.72 4.92 22.16
N LEU A 345 -2.45 4.96 21.77
CA LEU A 345 -2.04 5.41 20.44
C LEU A 345 -2.67 4.57 19.33
N ALA A 346 -2.76 3.24 19.48
CA ALA A 346 -3.39 2.39 18.47
C ALA A 346 -4.88 2.73 18.25
N ALA A 347 -5.62 3.04 19.33
CA ALA A 347 -7.01 3.44 19.24
C ALA A 347 -7.20 4.81 18.56
N PHE A 348 -6.30 5.77 18.75
CA PHE A 348 -6.45 7.13 18.22
C PHE A 348 -5.68 7.43 16.94
N THR A 349 -4.82 6.52 16.47
CA THR A 349 -4.02 6.74 15.25
C THR A 349 -4.24 5.68 14.17
N GLY A 350 -4.74 4.50 14.56
CA GLY A 350 -4.83 3.34 13.66
C GLY A 350 -3.49 2.84 13.13
N ALA A 351 -2.35 3.29 13.67
CA ALA A 351 -1.03 2.87 13.23
C ALA A 351 -0.73 1.39 13.56
N ARG A 352 0.17 0.77 12.80
CA ARG A 352 0.59 -0.61 13.03
C ARG A 352 1.37 -0.70 14.33
N VAL A 353 1.32 -1.87 14.99
CA VAL A 353 2.02 -2.06 16.27
C VAL A 353 3.50 -1.73 16.19
N ASN A 354 4.19 -2.15 15.11
CA ASN A 354 5.61 -1.88 14.97
C ASN A 354 5.91 -0.40 14.69
N GLU A 355 5.05 0.28 13.93
CA GLU A 355 5.16 1.73 13.67
C GLU A 355 5.03 2.54 14.97
N LEU A 356 4.11 2.14 15.86
CA LEU A 356 3.98 2.75 17.19
C LEU A 356 5.16 2.38 18.08
N SER A 357 5.45 1.09 18.21
CA SER A 357 6.47 0.60 19.12
C SER A 357 7.89 1.09 18.81
N GLN A 358 8.19 1.47 17.57
CA GLN A 358 9.50 2.00 17.19
C GLN A 358 9.67 3.50 17.42
N LEU A 359 8.59 4.24 17.75
CA LEU A 359 8.64 5.69 17.90
C LEU A 359 9.73 6.13 18.88
N THR A 360 10.44 7.18 18.48
CA THR A 360 11.47 7.85 19.27
C THR A 360 11.01 9.22 19.74
N THR A 361 11.73 9.79 20.70
CA THR A 361 11.53 11.16 21.18
C THR A 361 11.61 12.22 20.06
N ASP A 362 12.28 11.94 18.94
CA ASP A 362 12.39 12.85 17.79
C ASP A 362 11.28 12.68 16.75
N ASP A 363 10.46 11.63 16.89
CA ASP A 363 9.30 11.40 16.03
C ASP A 363 8.05 12.16 16.53
N VAL A 364 8.07 12.68 17.76
CA VAL A 364 7.01 13.54 18.31
C VAL A 364 7.42 14.99 18.10
N ARG A 365 6.75 15.67 17.19
CA ARG A 365 7.12 17.02 16.74
C ARG A 365 5.94 17.95 16.83
N GLN A 366 6.25 19.23 16.85
CA GLN A 366 5.29 20.32 16.78
C GLN A 366 5.50 21.05 15.46
N ASP A 367 4.41 21.43 14.79
CA ASP A 367 4.49 22.28 13.60
C ASP A 367 4.60 23.77 13.98
N ASP A 368 4.73 24.62 12.97
CA ASP A 368 4.88 26.08 13.15
C ASP A 368 3.64 26.73 13.79
N GLU A 369 2.50 26.03 13.81
CA GLU A 369 1.25 26.49 14.41
C GLU A 369 1.04 25.96 15.84
N GLY A 370 2.00 25.22 16.38
CA GLY A 370 1.92 24.65 17.72
C GLY A 370 1.18 23.31 17.80
N LEU A 371 0.83 22.68 16.68
CA LEU A 371 0.12 21.40 16.65
C LEU A 371 1.10 20.22 16.72
N TRP A 372 0.86 19.33 17.69
CA TRP A 372 1.65 18.11 17.86
C TRP A 372 1.29 17.04 16.83
N PHE A 373 2.30 16.35 16.31
CA PHE A 373 2.15 15.24 15.39
C PHE A 373 3.22 14.16 15.59
N LEU A 374 2.87 12.94 15.18
CA LEU A 374 3.76 11.80 15.07
C LEU A 374 4.28 11.71 13.64
N ASN A 375 5.60 11.68 13.49
CA ASN A 375 6.26 11.42 12.24
C ASN A 375 6.52 9.91 12.10
N ILE A 376 5.59 9.20 11.48
CA ILE A 376 5.77 7.77 11.20
C ILE A 376 6.73 7.64 10.03
N THR A 377 8.00 7.36 10.33
CA THR A 377 8.98 6.97 9.33
C THR A 377 8.75 5.51 8.91
N ALA A 378 9.13 5.17 7.67
CA ALA A 378 8.97 3.82 7.15
C ALA A 378 9.64 2.82 8.08
N ALA A 379 8.84 2.01 8.77
CA ALA A 379 9.34 0.89 9.55
C ALA A 379 10.09 -0.05 8.61
N GLU A 380 11.29 -0.46 9.00
CA GLU A 380 11.95 -1.62 8.40
C GLU A 380 11.21 -2.89 8.85
N ASP A 381 9.99 -3.15 8.37
CA ASP A 381 9.34 -4.43 8.63
C ASP A 381 8.39 -4.98 7.55
N ASP A 382 8.28 -6.32 7.53
CA ASP A 382 7.43 -7.21 6.75
C ASP A 382 7.77 -7.46 5.26
N GLY A 383 9.07 -7.60 4.93
CA GLY A 383 9.49 -8.24 3.66
C GLY A 383 9.15 -7.44 2.38
N GLN A 384 8.48 -6.29 2.53
CA GLN A 384 8.33 -5.26 1.52
C GLN A 384 9.37 -4.16 1.78
N SER A 385 10.67 -4.51 1.74
CA SER A 385 11.73 -3.49 1.72
C SER A 385 12.01 -3.00 0.30
N VAL A 386 10.97 -2.56 -0.38
CA VAL A 386 11.18 -1.39 -1.23
C VAL A 386 10.75 -0.24 -0.33
N LYS A 387 11.65 0.71 -0.08
CA LYS A 387 11.37 1.95 0.63
C LYS A 387 10.16 2.64 -0.02
N ASN A 388 8.94 2.30 0.37
CA ASN A 388 7.80 3.05 -0.08
C ASN A 388 7.83 4.36 0.71
N GLU A 389 8.20 5.45 0.03
CA GLU A 389 7.99 6.81 0.53
C GLU A 389 6.56 6.98 1.05
N GLU A 390 5.62 6.23 0.46
CA GLU A 390 4.19 6.16 0.81
C GLU A 390 3.88 5.58 2.20
N SER A 391 4.83 4.88 2.83
CA SER A 391 4.68 4.43 4.22
C SER A 391 5.00 5.55 5.22
N ARG A 392 5.71 6.60 4.79
CA ARG A 392 6.01 7.76 5.64
C ARG A 392 4.77 8.62 5.75
N ARG A 393 4.31 8.86 6.96
CA ARG A 393 3.13 9.71 7.17
C ARG A 393 3.23 10.48 8.47
N ILE A 394 2.61 11.66 8.44
CA ILE A 394 2.41 12.49 9.61
C ILE A 394 1.00 12.20 10.14
N ILE A 395 0.91 11.94 11.44
CA ILE A 395 -0.36 11.71 12.13
C ILE A 395 -0.48 12.76 13.24
N PRO A 396 -1.38 13.73 13.16
CA PRO A 396 -1.60 14.67 14.26
C PRO A 396 -1.98 13.94 15.55
N VAL A 397 -1.50 14.42 16.69
CA VAL A 397 -1.83 13.85 18.00
C VAL A 397 -3.26 14.25 18.33
N HIS A 398 -4.13 13.26 18.54
CA HIS A 398 -5.52 13.48 18.92
C HIS A 398 -5.64 14.22 20.26
N GLN A 399 -6.63 15.12 20.41
CA GLN A 399 -6.79 15.91 21.64
C GLN A 399 -6.85 15.06 22.90
N LYS A 400 -7.66 14.00 22.90
CA LYS A 400 -7.74 13.03 24.02
C LYS A 400 -6.39 12.47 24.47
N LEU A 401 -5.43 12.25 23.56
CA LEU A 401 -4.09 11.79 23.95
C LEU A 401 -3.28 12.87 24.66
N ILE A 402 -3.45 14.13 24.25
CA ILE A 402 -2.86 15.29 24.92
C ILE A 402 -3.44 15.40 26.33
N ASP A 403 -4.76 15.32 26.48
CA ASP A 403 -5.46 15.39 27.77
C ASP A 403 -5.05 14.27 28.73
N LEU A 404 -4.66 13.10 28.19
CA LEU A 404 -4.15 11.96 28.98
C LEU A 404 -2.68 12.11 29.40
N GLY A 405 -1.99 13.17 28.96
CA GLY A 405 -0.60 13.48 29.31
C GLY A 405 0.45 12.91 28.36
N PHE A 406 0.10 12.60 27.10
CA PHE A 406 1.06 11.99 26.16
C PHE A 406 2.24 12.90 25.83
N ILE A 407 1.98 14.20 25.66
CA ILE A 407 3.01 15.19 25.34
C ILE A 407 3.98 15.34 26.52
N ASP A 408 3.46 15.49 27.74
CA ASP A 408 4.26 15.61 28.96
C ASP A 408 5.14 14.38 29.18
N TYR A 409 4.59 13.18 28.92
CA TYR A 409 5.36 11.93 28.93
C TYR A 409 6.53 11.96 27.94
N CYS A 410 6.28 12.38 26.70
CA CYS A 410 7.31 12.44 25.66
C CYS A 410 8.41 13.45 26.01
N GLN A 411 8.02 14.64 26.50
CA GLN A 411 8.96 15.67 26.93
C GLN A 411 9.80 15.20 28.12
N THR A 412 9.17 14.60 29.14
CA THR A 412 9.88 14.03 30.30
C THR A 412 10.91 12.98 29.87
N LYS A 413 10.54 12.09 28.94
CA LYS A 413 11.45 11.10 28.37
C LYS A 413 12.61 11.73 27.61
N LYS A 414 12.35 12.77 26.82
CA LYS A 414 13.38 13.49 26.05
C LYS A 414 14.37 14.20 26.97
N SER A 415 13.88 14.90 27.99
CA SER A 415 14.71 15.57 29.00
C SER A 415 15.57 14.57 29.78
N ALA A 416 14.98 13.44 30.22
CA ALA A 416 15.72 12.38 30.91
C ALA A 416 16.83 11.76 30.02
N ALA A 417 16.65 11.74 28.70
CA ALA A 417 17.63 11.26 27.74
C ALA A 417 18.73 12.29 27.41
N LYS A 418 18.65 13.52 27.93
CA LYS A 418 19.51 14.66 27.57
C LYS A 418 19.41 14.97 26.07
N ASP A 419 18.18 15.10 25.56
CA ASP A 419 17.85 15.43 24.17
C ASP A 419 18.33 14.42 23.11
N ARG A 420 18.78 13.23 23.52
CA ARG A 420 19.09 12.15 22.59
C ARG A 420 17.82 11.45 22.12
N ALA A 421 17.81 11.06 20.85
CA ALA A 421 16.80 10.19 20.29
C ALA A 421 16.80 8.83 21.02
N VAL A 422 15.73 8.55 21.77
CA VAL A 422 15.53 7.27 22.46
C VAL A 422 14.13 6.73 22.16
N ASN A 423 13.97 5.40 22.23
CA ASN A 423 12.65 4.79 22.06
C ASN A 423 11.69 5.28 23.16
N LEU A 424 10.50 5.75 22.77
CA LEU A 424 9.53 6.31 23.70
C LEU A 424 9.01 5.31 24.73
N PHE A 425 9.06 4.01 24.45
CA PHE A 425 8.38 2.99 25.26
C PHE A 425 9.32 1.97 25.92
N ASP A 426 10.61 2.29 25.95
CA ASP A 426 11.69 1.42 26.47
C ASP A 426 11.65 0.01 25.85
N LEU A 427 11.25 -0.09 24.58
CA LEU A 427 11.17 -1.33 23.84
C LEU A 427 12.51 -1.62 23.15
N ASN A 428 12.90 -2.89 23.18
CA ASN A 428 14.08 -3.39 22.49
C ASN A 428 13.68 -3.99 21.14
N ARG A 429 14.52 -3.77 20.12
CA ARG A 429 14.32 -4.33 18.79
C ARG A 429 14.55 -5.84 18.79
N ALA A 430 13.53 -6.62 18.44
CA ALA A 430 13.69 -8.03 18.13
C ALA A 430 14.33 -8.21 16.74
N LYS A 431 15.25 -9.17 16.60
CA LYS A 431 15.96 -9.47 15.33
C LYS A 431 15.00 -9.66 14.14
N ALA A 432 13.88 -10.36 14.35
CA ALA A 432 12.96 -10.75 13.28
C ALA A 432 11.62 -10.00 13.26
N ASP A 433 11.22 -9.31 14.33
CA ASP A 433 9.85 -8.78 14.50
C ASP A 433 9.83 -7.28 14.90
N GLY A 434 10.97 -6.59 14.77
CA GLY A 434 11.09 -5.18 15.10
C GLY A 434 10.81 -4.88 16.57
N TYR A 435 10.24 -3.72 16.86
CA TYR A 435 9.87 -3.28 18.21
C TYR A 435 8.47 -3.76 18.63
N GLY A 436 7.62 -4.14 17.67
CA GLY A 436 6.20 -4.44 17.92
C GLY A 436 5.90 -5.74 18.68
N LYS A 437 6.86 -6.68 18.73
CA LYS A 437 6.64 -8.03 19.29
C LYS A 437 6.16 -8.01 20.74
N ALA A 438 6.85 -7.27 21.61
CA ALA A 438 6.56 -7.26 23.04
C ALA A 438 5.17 -6.67 23.34
N ALA A 439 4.84 -5.53 22.73
CA ALA A 439 3.54 -4.89 22.88
C ALA A 439 2.39 -5.77 22.34
N SER A 440 2.56 -6.33 21.14
CA SER A 440 1.56 -7.21 20.52
C SER A 440 1.34 -8.49 21.33
N GLN A 441 2.41 -9.15 21.78
CA GLN A 441 2.31 -10.39 22.56
C GLN A 441 1.66 -10.11 23.92
N TRP A 442 2.09 -9.07 24.63
CA TRP A 442 1.49 -8.69 25.90
C TRP A 442 -0.01 -8.39 25.74
N PHE A 443 -0.39 -7.52 24.79
CA PHE A 443 -1.78 -7.16 24.58
C PHE A 443 -2.64 -8.37 24.23
N ASN A 444 -2.21 -9.16 23.22
CA ASN A 444 -3.01 -10.26 22.71
C ASN A 444 -3.08 -11.47 23.63
N THR A 445 -2.13 -11.66 24.55
CA THR A 445 -2.12 -12.85 25.43
C THR A 445 -2.45 -12.48 26.86
N LYS A 446 -1.70 -11.54 27.44
CA LYS A 446 -1.80 -11.19 28.87
C LYS A 446 -2.97 -10.28 29.17
N TYR A 447 -3.23 -9.32 28.30
CA TYR A 447 -4.28 -8.35 28.58
C TYR A 447 -5.64 -8.82 28.03
N LEU A 448 -5.73 -9.10 26.73
CA LEU A 448 -6.99 -9.43 26.07
C LEU A 448 -7.55 -10.80 26.50
N ARG A 449 -6.71 -11.84 26.63
CA ARG A 449 -7.16 -13.21 26.98
C ARG A 449 -7.05 -13.48 28.48
N ASP A 450 -5.87 -13.27 29.06
CA ASP A 450 -5.66 -13.64 30.47
C ASP A 450 -6.39 -12.70 31.45
N TYR A 451 -6.49 -11.40 31.14
CA TYR A 451 -7.12 -10.41 32.02
C TYR A 451 -8.58 -10.11 31.64
N LEU A 452 -8.85 -9.61 30.42
CA LEU A 452 -10.21 -9.22 29.98
C LEU A 452 -11.13 -10.39 29.58
N LYS A 453 -10.60 -11.60 29.41
CA LYS A 453 -11.36 -12.80 29.01
C LYS A 453 -12.11 -12.67 27.68
N ILE A 454 -11.63 -11.81 26.78
CA ILE A 454 -12.16 -11.74 25.41
C ILE A 454 -11.51 -12.87 24.63
N GLU A 455 -12.21 -13.99 24.42
CA GLU A 455 -11.63 -15.20 23.79
C GLU A 455 -11.74 -15.25 22.27
N ASP A 456 -12.48 -14.32 21.65
CA ASP A 456 -12.70 -14.32 20.20
C ASP A 456 -11.36 -14.24 19.43
N PRO A 457 -11.02 -15.26 18.62
CA PRO A 457 -9.75 -15.31 17.89
C PRO A 457 -9.68 -14.29 16.74
N ASN A 458 -10.80 -13.68 16.36
CA ASN A 458 -10.89 -12.68 15.30
C ASN A 458 -10.53 -11.26 15.78
N VAL A 459 -10.41 -11.04 17.09
CA VAL A 459 -9.92 -9.79 17.67
C VAL A 459 -8.50 -9.93 18.19
N VAL A 460 -7.67 -8.96 17.80
CA VAL A 460 -6.25 -8.86 18.15
C VAL A 460 -5.86 -7.38 18.21
N PHE A 461 -4.61 -7.06 18.51
CA PHE A 461 -4.09 -5.68 18.49
C PHE A 461 -4.50 -4.90 17.23
N HIS A 462 -4.42 -5.54 16.06
CA HIS A 462 -4.78 -4.88 14.79
C HIS A 462 -6.28 -4.56 14.64
N SER A 463 -7.13 -5.08 15.51
CA SER A 463 -8.55 -4.70 15.60
C SER A 463 -8.74 -3.25 16.05
N PHE A 464 -7.77 -2.62 16.72
CA PHE A 464 -7.79 -1.17 16.95
C PHE A 464 -7.75 -0.38 15.66
N ARG A 465 -6.94 -0.80 14.68
CA ARG A 465 -6.90 -0.13 13.38
C ARG A 465 -8.23 -0.26 12.64
N HIS A 466 -8.84 -1.43 12.66
CA HIS A 466 -10.18 -1.61 12.09
C HIS A 466 -11.19 -0.70 12.77
N ARG A 467 -11.15 -0.62 14.11
CA ARG A 467 -12.02 0.27 14.90
C ARG A 467 -11.78 1.75 14.60
N PHE A 468 -10.53 2.19 14.56
CA PHE A 468 -10.14 3.57 14.20
C PHE A 468 -10.68 3.94 12.83
N ILE A 469 -10.47 3.09 11.82
CA ILE A 469 -10.93 3.35 10.45
C ILE A 469 -12.45 3.43 10.42
N SER A 470 -13.17 2.47 11.01
CA SER A 470 -14.63 2.47 11.01
C SER A 470 -15.22 3.66 11.77
N SER A 471 -14.67 4.00 12.94
CA SER A 471 -15.19 5.08 13.77
C SER A 471 -14.90 6.45 13.19
N LEU A 472 -13.69 6.66 12.64
CA LEU A 472 -13.37 7.93 11.99
C LEU A 472 -14.14 8.11 10.68
N ALA A 473 -14.34 7.02 9.92
CA ALA A 473 -15.20 7.02 8.74
C ALA A 473 -16.64 7.43 9.10
N GLN A 474 -17.22 6.84 10.13
CA GLN A 474 -18.55 7.21 10.62
C GLN A 474 -18.60 8.67 11.06
N ALA A 475 -17.63 9.13 11.86
CA ALA A 475 -17.58 10.53 12.30
C ALA A 475 -17.44 11.55 11.14
N ILE A 476 -16.76 11.17 10.05
CA ILE A 476 -16.70 11.99 8.83
C ILE A 476 -18.07 12.05 8.14
N LEU A 477 -18.78 10.91 8.03
CA LEU A 477 -20.12 10.87 7.46
C LEU A 477 -21.09 11.73 8.26
N ASP A 478 -21.14 11.53 9.58
CA ASP A 478 -22.03 12.24 10.50
C ASP A 478 -21.82 13.76 10.40
N ALA A 479 -20.56 14.21 10.35
CA ALA A 479 -20.22 15.63 10.20
C ALA A 479 -20.54 16.19 8.81
N SER A 480 -20.56 15.35 7.77
CA SER A 480 -20.86 15.78 6.41
C SER A 480 -22.35 15.83 6.10
N GLY A 481 -23.18 15.10 6.85
CA GLY A 481 -24.62 14.93 6.58
C GLY A 481 -24.92 14.12 5.32
N VAL A 482 -23.94 13.39 4.78
CA VAL A 482 -24.01 12.66 3.51
C VAL A 482 -24.02 11.15 3.76
N SER A 483 -24.82 10.40 3.00
CA SER A 483 -24.85 8.93 3.07
C SER A 483 -23.52 8.31 2.59
N GLU A 484 -23.17 7.13 3.07
CA GLU A 484 -21.92 6.43 2.71
C GLU A 484 -21.77 6.26 1.19
N GLU A 485 -22.86 5.89 0.49
CA GLU A 485 -22.86 5.74 -0.96
C GLU A 485 -22.54 7.04 -1.70
N THR A 486 -23.08 8.16 -1.19
CA THR A 486 -22.86 9.48 -1.77
C THR A 486 -21.44 9.98 -1.46
N ALA A 487 -20.92 9.70 -0.26
CA ALA A 487 -19.54 10.02 0.13
C ALA A 487 -18.51 9.35 -0.78
N ILE A 488 -18.73 8.08 -1.11
CA ILE A 488 -17.87 7.29 -2.02
C ILE A 488 -17.95 7.83 -3.46
N LYS A 489 -19.16 8.19 -3.92
CA LYS A 489 -19.40 8.70 -5.28
C LYS A 489 -18.86 10.11 -5.48
N GLU A 490 -18.99 10.97 -4.47
CA GLU A 490 -18.63 12.39 -4.53
C GLU A 490 -17.20 12.71 -4.09
N ARG A 491 -16.46 11.72 -3.54
CA ARG A 491 -15.07 11.86 -3.09
C ARG A 491 -14.89 13.00 -2.08
N ILE A 492 -15.49 12.85 -0.91
CA ILE A 492 -15.35 13.80 0.19
C ILE A 492 -13.84 14.00 0.52
N PRO A 493 -13.32 15.24 0.52
CA PRO A 493 -11.91 15.50 0.80
C PRO A 493 -11.41 14.91 2.12
N GLU A 494 -12.25 14.90 3.16
CA GLU A 494 -11.97 14.30 4.46
C GLU A 494 -11.75 12.77 4.39
N ALA A 495 -12.37 12.07 3.43
CA ALA A 495 -12.12 10.64 3.22
C ALA A 495 -10.70 10.37 2.69
N LEU A 496 -10.11 11.33 1.96
CA LEU A 496 -8.70 11.26 1.54
C LEU A 496 -7.75 11.44 2.74
N ILE A 497 -8.13 12.26 3.72
CA ILE A 497 -7.39 12.41 4.97
C ILE A 497 -7.41 11.09 5.76
N LEU A 498 -8.56 10.43 5.90
CA LEU A 498 -8.64 9.10 6.51
C LEU A 498 -7.72 8.09 5.80
N ARG A 499 -7.72 8.09 4.45
CA ARG A 499 -6.82 7.23 3.66
C ARG A 499 -5.34 7.53 3.95
N ARG A 500 -4.96 8.80 4.14
CA ARG A 500 -3.59 9.18 4.48
C ARG A 500 -3.20 8.79 5.92
N LEU A 501 -4.08 9.01 6.89
CA LEU A 501 -3.84 8.65 8.30
C LEU A 501 -3.69 7.14 8.49
N ALA A 502 -4.59 6.36 7.89
CA ALA A 502 -4.53 4.91 7.94
C ALA A 502 -3.39 4.38 7.05
N GLY A 503 -3.17 4.93 5.86
CA GLY A 503 -2.28 4.39 4.84
C GLY A 503 -3.03 3.63 3.74
N HIS A 504 -2.51 3.72 2.51
CA HIS A 504 -3.26 3.50 1.26
C HIS A 504 -3.95 2.15 1.09
N SER A 505 -3.50 1.08 1.76
CA SER A 505 -3.95 -0.29 1.50
C SER A 505 -5.22 -0.75 2.26
N VAL A 506 -5.75 0.05 3.19
CA VAL A 506 -6.84 -0.41 4.10
C VAL A 506 -8.13 0.40 3.99
N ALA A 507 -8.09 1.65 3.50
CA ALA A 507 -9.26 2.53 3.42
C ALA A 507 -10.17 2.25 2.20
N HIS A 508 -10.33 0.99 1.81
CA HIS A 508 -11.07 0.63 0.60
C HIS A 508 -12.56 0.95 0.70
N ALA A 509 -13.15 0.97 1.91
CA ALA A 509 -14.59 1.20 2.12
C ALA A 509 -15.04 2.62 1.69
N MET A 510 -14.31 3.66 2.07
CA MET A 510 -14.66 5.07 1.79
C MET A 510 -14.09 5.62 0.48
N THR A 511 -13.07 4.96 -0.10
CA THR A 511 -12.44 5.40 -1.36
C THR A 511 -12.63 4.42 -2.52
N ALA A 512 -13.60 3.49 -2.42
CA ALA A 512 -13.89 2.49 -3.45
C ALA A 512 -14.47 3.10 -4.73
N GLY A 513 -13.59 3.57 -5.61
CA GLY A 513 -13.81 3.36 -7.04
C GLY A 513 -13.21 2.00 -7.41
N ARG A 514 -14.04 0.98 -7.69
CA ARG A 514 -13.59 -0.23 -8.40
C ARG A 514 -13.16 0.20 -9.80
N GLY A 515 -11.88 0.44 -9.99
CA GLY A 515 -11.34 0.79 -11.30
C GLY A 515 -9.83 0.77 -11.25
N GLN A 516 -9.25 0.58 -12.41
CA GLN A 516 -7.82 0.59 -12.77
C GLN A 516 -7.11 1.93 -12.51
N PHE A 517 -7.63 2.70 -11.54
CA PHE A 517 -7.22 4.02 -11.09
C PHE A 517 -6.90 3.98 -9.59
N ASP A 518 -6.29 2.89 -9.11
CA ASP A 518 -5.64 2.86 -7.79
C ASP A 518 -4.36 3.70 -7.88
N VAL A 519 -4.59 5.00 -7.88
CA VAL A 519 -3.60 6.01 -8.14
C VAL A 519 -3.15 6.52 -6.78
N HIS A 520 -1.92 6.18 -6.41
CA HIS A 520 -1.16 6.66 -5.25
C HIS A 520 -1.59 8.07 -4.82
N THR A 521 -2.36 8.20 -3.73
CA THR A 521 -2.90 9.52 -3.32
C THR A 521 -1.78 10.51 -2.95
N ASP A 522 -0.57 10.04 -2.65
CA ASP A 522 0.61 10.88 -2.43
C ASP A 522 1.07 11.65 -3.68
N THR A 523 0.74 11.15 -4.87
CA THR A 523 1.08 11.82 -6.12
C THR A 523 0.07 12.92 -6.50
N TYR A 524 -1.07 13.02 -5.79
CA TYR A 524 -2.25 13.78 -6.27
C TYR A 524 -2.84 14.82 -5.32
N THR A 525 -2.63 14.74 -4.00
CA THR A 525 -3.30 15.65 -3.06
C THR A 525 -2.41 16.73 -2.44
N GLY A 526 -1.11 16.76 -2.77
CA GLY A 526 -0.16 17.55 -1.95
C GLY A 526 -0.10 17.02 -0.51
N ALA A 527 0.76 17.60 0.33
CA ALA A 527 0.73 17.34 1.76
C ALA A 527 -0.47 18.06 2.37
N PHE A 528 -1.47 17.32 2.88
CA PHE A 528 -2.47 17.93 3.77
C PHE A 528 -1.73 18.59 4.94
N SER A 529 -2.15 19.80 5.32
CA SER A 529 -1.59 20.45 6.50
C SER A 529 -1.94 19.65 7.76
N VAL A 530 -1.08 19.76 8.78
CA VAL A 530 -1.33 19.13 10.09
C VAL A 530 -2.64 19.65 10.66
N ARG A 531 -2.95 20.94 10.52
CA ARG A 531 -4.24 21.56 10.89
C ARG A 531 -5.44 20.85 10.26
N SER A 532 -5.45 20.63 8.94
CA SER A 532 -6.56 19.96 8.27
C SER A 532 -6.73 18.52 8.74
N MET A 533 -5.62 17.80 8.95
CA MET A 533 -5.64 16.44 9.46
C MET A 533 -6.10 16.39 10.94
N LYS A 534 -5.70 17.36 11.76
CA LYS A 534 -6.07 17.48 13.18
C LYS A 534 -7.57 17.70 13.32
N ARG A 535 -8.14 18.60 12.52
CA ARG A 535 -9.60 18.84 12.46
C ARG A 535 -10.40 17.58 12.20
N VAL A 536 -9.89 16.67 11.35
CA VAL A 536 -10.56 15.41 11.04
C VAL A 536 -10.35 14.39 12.13
N ILE A 537 -9.10 14.20 12.60
CA ILE A 537 -8.80 13.17 13.59
C ILE A 537 -9.53 13.45 14.91
N ASP A 538 -9.66 14.71 15.34
CA ASP A 538 -10.33 15.09 16.58
C ASP A 538 -11.85 14.87 16.57
N ARG A 539 -12.45 14.57 15.41
CA ARG A 539 -13.85 14.11 15.35
C ARG A 539 -13.99 12.69 15.87
N LEU A 540 -12.89 11.94 15.98
CA LEU A 540 -12.90 10.59 16.50
C LEU A 540 -13.25 10.60 17.99
N ASN A 541 -14.43 10.10 18.32
CA ASN A 541 -14.82 9.85 19.68
C ASN A 541 -15.20 8.38 19.87
N TYR A 542 -15.06 7.90 21.10
CA TYR A 542 -15.51 6.59 21.53
C TYR A 542 -16.55 6.76 22.64
N PRO A 543 -17.83 6.97 22.31
CA PRO A 543 -18.87 7.25 23.29
C PRO A 543 -18.97 6.14 24.35
N GLY A 544 -19.08 6.56 25.61
CA GLY A 544 -19.19 5.66 26.77
C GLY A 544 -17.92 4.90 27.11
N VAL A 545 -16.77 5.23 26.50
CA VAL A 545 -15.47 4.64 26.84
C VAL A 545 -14.71 5.58 27.77
N ASP A 546 -14.46 5.12 28.98
CA ASP A 546 -13.66 5.87 29.95
C ASP A 546 -12.17 5.65 29.69
N PHE A 547 -11.43 6.76 29.59
CA PHE A 547 -9.98 6.74 29.46
C PHE A 547 -9.38 7.39 30.71
N PHE A 548 -8.68 6.59 31.51
CA PHE A 548 -8.00 7.04 32.72
C PHE A 548 -6.65 7.67 32.42
N THR A 549 -6.27 8.72 33.13
CA THR A 549 -5.00 9.46 32.97
C THR A 549 -3.78 8.57 33.19
N TYR A 550 -2.68 8.90 32.52
CA TYR A 550 -1.44 8.14 32.66
C TYR A 550 -0.81 8.30 34.06
N ILE A 551 -0.41 7.17 34.64
CA ILE A 551 0.31 7.09 35.92
C ILE A 551 1.66 6.45 35.63
N SER A 552 2.75 7.18 35.85
CA SER A 552 4.09 6.62 35.62
C SER A 552 4.31 5.40 36.53
N PRO A 553 4.70 4.23 35.97
CA PRO A 553 5.00 3.05 36.79
C PRO A 553 6.14 3.35 37.77
N SER A 554 5.90 3.16 39.07
CA SER A 554 6.96 3.33 40.07
C SER A 554 7.96 2.17 39.98
N THR A 555 9.25 2.50 40.05
CA THR A 555 10.34 1.52 39.97
C THR A 555 10.38 0.55 41.15
N SER A 556 9.69 0.87 42.25
CA SER A 556 9.78 0.20 43.55
C SER A 556 8.81 -0.98 43.75
N SER A 557 7.79 -1.18 42.90
CA SER A 557 6.94 -2.39 42.99
C SER A 557 6.40 -2.83 41.63
N ARG A 558 6.85 -4.00 41.15
CA ARG A 558 6.25 -4.63 39.97
C ARG A 558 4.88 -5.18 40.34
N LYS A 559 3.80 -4.51 39.94
CA LYS A 559 2.42 -4.98 40.11
C LYS A 559 2.18 -6.18 39.19
N ARG A 560 1.95 -7.38 39.74
CA ARG A 560 1.51 -8.51 38.90
C ARG A 560 0.08 -8.22 38.41
N VAL A 561 -0.18 -8.48 37.12
CA VAL A 561 -1.55 -8.53 36.59
C VAL A 561 -2.28 -9.63 37.35
N ARG A 562 -3.09 -9.26 38.36
CA ARG A 562 -3.89 -10.22 39.12
C ARG A 562 -5.05 -10.68 38.24
N LYS A 563 -5.29 -11.98 38.24
CA LYS A 563 -6.43 -12.60 37.56
C LYS A 563 -7.67 -12.15 38.33
N VAL A 564 -8.50 -11.29 37.72
CA VAL A 564 -9.77 -10.88 38.34
C VAL A 564 -10.62 -12.14 38.47
N ALA A 565 -11.12 -12.41 39.68
CA ALA A 565 -12.12 -13.45 39.91
C ALA A 565 -13.39 -13.08 39.14
N ASN A 566 -14.23 -14.06 38.77
CA ASN A 566 -15.46 -13.87 38.01
C ASN A 566 -16.46 -12.96 38.75
N GLU A 567 -16.28 -11.65 38.69
CA GLU A 567 -17.33 -10.69 39.00
C GLU A 567 -17.77 -10.02 37.69
N PRO A 568 -19.09 -9.95 37.43
CA PRO A 568 -19.61 -9.32 36.23
C PRO A 568 -19.17 -7.85 36.21
N PHE A 569 -18.69 -7.40 35.05
CA PHE A 569 -18.48 -5.97 34.78
C PHE A 569 -19.84 -5.26 34.93
N GLU A 570 -20.09 -4.66 36.08
CA GLU A 570 -21.19 -3.71 36.24
C GLU A 570 -20.82 -2.44 35.47
N VAL A 571 -21.54 -2.21 34.37
CA VAL A 571 -21.54 -0.92 33.68
C VAL A 571 -22.25 0.05 34.61
N PHE A 572 -21.50 0.88 35.33
CA PHE A 572 -22.07 1.98 36.09
C PHE A 572 -22.71 2.98 35.10
N SER A 573 -24.03 2.90 34.94
CA SER A 573 -24.81 3.99 34.34
C SER A 573 -24.83 5.14 35.34
N LEU A 574 -24.34 6.30 34.96
CA LEU A 574 -24.47 7.56 35.72
C LEU A 574 -25.89 8.12 35.55
N ASP A 575 -26.91 7.33 35.89
CA ASP A 575 -28.30 7.79 36.00
C ASP A 575 -28.73 7.68 37.46
N GLY A 576 -28.40 8.71 38.26
CA GLY A 576 -28.79 8.71 39.67
C GLY A 576 -28.10 9.74 40.54
N LEU A 577 -27.96 10.98 40.08
CA LEU A 577 -27.72 12.15 40.93
C LEU A 577 -28.53 13.34 40.39
N VAL A 578 -29.82 13.37 40.75
CA VAL A 578 -30.62 14.58 40.99
C VAL A 578 -31.33 14.38 42.32
#